data_AF-A0A953TKS3-F1
#
_entry.id   AF-A0A953TKS3-F1
#
_cell.length_a   1.000
_cell.length_b   1.000
_cell.length_c   1.000
_cell.angle_alpha   90.00
_cell.angle_beta   90.00
_cell.angle_gamma   90.00
#
_symmetry.space_group_name_H-M   'P 1'
#
loop_
_entity.id
_entity.type
_entity.pdbx_description
1 polymer ?
#
loop_
_entity_poly.entity_id
_entity_poly.type
_entity_poly.pdbx_seq_one_letter_code
_entity_poly.pdbx_strand_id
1 'polypeptide(L)' 'MDFSQWLIEKKLRSRGPVGDLARDVAADEDVPDVANTHEAWRAHLQAAPENVLEVFEAAWQAYEAAVKRKACQ' A
#
# COMPACT_ATOMS: atom_id res chain seq x y z
N MET A 1 -8.85 6.85 -6.11
CA MET A 1 -8.39 5.45 -6.00
C MET A 1 -7.33 5.47 -4.94
N ASP A 2 -7.60 4.82 -3.80
CA ASP A 2 -6.74 4.91 -2.63
C ASP A 2 -5.62 3.88 -2.67
N PHE A 3 -4.60 4.07 -1.83
CA PHE A 3 -3.45 3.17 -1.77
C PHE A 3 -3.86 1.71 -1.52
N SER A 4 -4.74 1.47 -0.54
CA SER A 4 -5.25 0.13 -0.23
C SER A 4 -5.95 -0.51 -1.43
N GLN A 5 -6.86 0.23 -2.09
CA GLN A 5 -7.53 -0.24 -3.29
C GLN A 5 -6.54 -0.56 -4.42
N TRP A 6 -5.55 0.32 -4.64
CA TRP A 6 -4.52 0.10 -5.65
C TRP A 6 -3.65 -1.11 -5.35
N LEU A 7 -3.27 -1.27 -4.08
CA LEU A 7 -2.44 -2.37 -3.62
C LEU A 7 -3.18 -3.70 -3.80
N ILE A 8 -4.44 -3.76 -3.40
CA ILE A 8 -5.28 -4.96 -3.57
C ILE A 8 -5.49 -5.24 -5.07
N GLU A 9 -5.90 -4.25 -5.86
CA GLU A 9 -6.18 -4.46 -7.29
C GLU A 9 -4.93 -4.90 -8.08
N LYS A 10 -3.77 -4.29 -7.81
CA LYS A 10 -2.55 -4.50 -8.60
C LYS A 10 -1.62 -5.56 -8.03
N LYS A 11 -1.62 -5.79 -6.72
CA LYS A 11 -0.58 -6.57 -6.02
C LYS A 11 -1.09 -7.78 -5.25
N LEU A 12 -2.40 -7.95 -5.01
CA LEU A 12 -2.93 -9.11 -4.28
C LEU A 12 -2.49 -10.47 -4.86
N ARG A 13 -2.38 -10.57 -6.19
CA ARG A 13 -1.93 -11.78 -6.90
C ARG A 13 -0.42 -11.85 -7.15
N SER A 14 0.33 -10.84 -6.72
CA SER A 14 1.79 -10.84 -6.83
C SER A 14 2.39 -11.85 -5.86
N ARG A 15 3.54 -12.44 -6.25
CA ARG A 15 4.36 -13.27 -5.37
C ARG A 15 5.42 -12.39 -4.71
N GLY A 16 5.78 -12.76 -3.49
CA GLY A 16 6.79 -12.06 -2.70
C GLY A 16 6.22 -10.95 -1.80
N PRO A 17 7.10 -10.17 -1.15
CA PRO A 17 6.74 -9.36 0.00
C PRO A 17 5.63 -8.32 -0.26
N VAL A 18 5.58 -7.74 -1.47
CA VAL A 18 4.52 -6.78 -1.84
C VAL A 18 3.16 -7.43 -2.00
N GLY A 19 3.13 -8.71 -2.39
CA GLY A 19 1.90 -9.48 -2.47
C GLY A 19 1.42 -9.94 -1.09
N ASP A 20 2.36 -10.18 -0.17
CA ASP A 20 2.05 -10.49 1.23
C ASP A 20 1.46 -9.25 1.92
N LEU A 21 2.11 -8.08 1.78
CA LEU A 21 1.58 -6.80 2.24
C LEU A 21 0.16 -6.52 1.69
N ALA A 22 -0.09 -6.83 0.42
CA ALA A 22 -1.41 -6.65 -0.19
C ALA A 22 -2.49 -7.57 0.40
N ARG A 23 -2.11 -8.78 0.86
CA ARG A 23 -3.04 -9.71 1.54
C ARG A 23 -3.30 -9.26 2.97
N ASP A 24 -2.25 -8.82 3.67
CA ASP A 24 -2.38 -8.32 5.03
C ASP A 24 -3.31 -7.10 5.06
N VAL A 25 -3.11 -6.14 4.16
CA VAL A 25 -3.97 -4.97 4.01
C VAL A 25 -5.40 -5.34 3.56
N ALA A 26 -5.59 -6.42 2.80
CA ALA A 26 -6.92 -6.88 2.41
C ALA A 26 -7.68 -7.56 3.55
N ALA A 27 -6.96 -8.12 4.52
CA ALA A 27 -7.52 -8.81 5.69
C ALA A 27 -7.66 -7.88 6.91
N ASP A 28 -6.98 -6.75 6.91
CA ASP A 28 -7.02 -5.74 7.97
C ASP A 28 -8.33 -4.92 7.90
N GLU A 29 -9.15 -5.04 8.95
CA GLU A 29 -10.46 -4.40 9.07
C GLU A 29 -10.36 -2.89 9.35
N ASP A 30 -9.21 -2.41 9.86
CA ASP A 30 -8.98 -0.99 10.21
C ASP A 30 -8.52 -0.16 9.01
N VAL A 31 -8.12 -0.82 7.91
CA VAL A 31 -7.62 -0.18 6.67
C VAL A 31 -8.56 0.86 6.06
N PRO A 32 -9.90 0.67 6.02
CA PRO A 32 -10.83 1.68 5.48
C PRO A 32 -10.77 3.02 6.24
N ASP A 33 -10.35 3.01 7.50
CA ASP A 33 -10.25 4.21 8.35
C ASP A 33 -8.87 4.89 8.27
N VAL A 34 -7.89 4.25 7.65
CA VAL A 34 -6.56 4.83 7.44
C VAL A 34 -6.64 5.90 6.34
N ALA A 35 -6.33 7.15 6.70
CA ALA A 35 -6.26 8.23 5.73
C ALA A 35 -5.30 7.89 4.57
N ASN A 36 -5.68 8.22 3.34
CA ASN A 36 -4.88 7.93 2.14
C ASN A 36 -3.69 8.88 1.96
N THR A 37 -2.85 8.99 2.99
CA THR A 37 -1.60 9.76 2.98
C THR A 37 -0.44 8.87 3.40
N HIS A 38 0.75 9.19 2.92
CA HIS A 38 1.96 8.43 3.24
C HIS A 38 2.19 8.37 4.75
N GLU A 39 2.05 9.50 5.44
CA GLU A 39 2.27 9.61 6.88
C GLU A 39 1.28 8.77 7.68
N ALA A 40 -0.01 8.75 7.31
CA ALA A 40 -1.02 7.94 7.99
C ALA A 40 -0.78 6.44 7.81
N TRP A 41 -0.43 6.01 6.59
CA TRP A 41 -0.08 4.61 6.32
C TRP A 41 1.22 4.19 7.01
N ARG A 42 2.22 5.07 7.03
CA ARG A 42 3.48 4.82 7.74
C ARG A 42 3.26 4.72 9.25
N ALA A 43 2.37 5.55 9.80
CA ALA A 43 1.97 5.47 11.21
C ALA A 43 1.19 4.19 11.52
N HIS A 44 0.27 3.77 10.63
CA HIS A 44 -0.47 2.51 10.75
C HIS A 44 0.48 1.30 10.77
N LEU A 45 1.47 1.31 9.88
CA LEU A 45 2.46 0.23 9.76
C LEU A 45 3.65 0.37 10.71
N GLN A 46 3.68 1.33 11.63
CA GLN A 46 4.86 1.59 12.46
C GLN A 46 5.26 0.40 13.36
N ALA A 47 4.29 -0.44 13.73
CA ALA A 47 4.51 -1.65 14.52
C ALA A 47 4.95 -2.85 13.67
N ALA A 48 4.92 -2.72 12.34
CA ALA A 48 5.39 -3.74 11.42
C ALA A 48 6.94 -3.78 11.43
N PRO A 49 7.54 -4.95 11.15
CA PRO A 49 8.99 -5.05 11.10
C PRO A 49 9.56 -4.25 9.91
N GLU A 50 10.83 -3.81 10.02
CA GLU A 50 11.45 -2.89 9.06
C GLU A 50 11.37 -3.36 7.60
N ASN A 51 11.48 -4.67 7.36
CA ASN A 51 11.35 -5.24 6.01
C ASN A 51 9.97 -5.01 5.38
N VAL A 52 8.91 -4.92 6.19
CA VAL A 52 7.56 -4.59 5.72
C VAL A 52 7.47 -3.10 5.40
N LEU A 53 8.11 -2.24 6.22
CA LEU A 53 8.20 -0.81 5.96
C LEU A 53 8.92 -0.52 4.65
N GLU A 54 10.03 -1.20 4.35
CA GLU A 54 10.75 -1.05 3.08
C GLU A 54 9.86 -1.43 1.88
N VAL A 55 9.10 -2.52 2.01
CA VAL A 55 8.16 -2.98 0.97
C VAL A 55 7.02 -1.99 0.79
N PHE A 56 6.51 -1.42 1.88
CA PHE A 56 5.50 -0.36 1.87
C PHE A 56 6.03 0.88 1.13
N GLU A 57 7.23 1.37 1.46
CA GLU A 57 7.82 2.55 0.81
C GLU A 57 7.96 2.33 -0.70
N ALA A 58 8.45 1.16 -1.13
CA ALA A 58 8.54 0.81 -2.54
C ALA A 58 7.16 0.73 -3.23
N ALA A 59 6.17 0.16 -2.55
CA ALA A 59 4.80 0.09 -3.05
C ALA A 59 4.15 1.47 -3.17
N TRP A 60 4.38 2.36 -2.20
CA TRP A 60 3.85 3.71 -2.17
C TRP A 60 4.40 4.55 -3.32
N GLN A 61 5.72 4.52 -3.56
CA GLN A 61 6.33 5.19 -4.71
C GLN A 61 5.72 4.71 -6.04
N ALA A 62 5.47 3.41 -6.18
CA ALA A 62 4.85 2.85 -7.36
C ALA A 62 3.38 3.29 -7.52
N TYR A 63 2.65 3.42 -6.41
CA TYR A 63 1.30 3.99 -6.37
C TYR A 63 1.30 5.46 -6.81
N GLU A 64 2.16 6.30 -6.24
CA GLU A 64 2.25 7.72 -6.63
C GLU A 64 2.60 7.89 -8.11
N ALA A 65 3.53 7.08 -8.63
CA ALA A 65 3.86 7.07 -10.04
C ALA A 65 2.66 6.66 -10.91
N ALA A 66 1.87 5.68 -10.47
CA ALA A 66 0.67 5.26 -11.18
C ALA A 66 -0.44 6.31 -11.14
N VAL A 67 -0.63 7.00 -10.01
CA VAL A 67 -1.60 8.10 -9.86
C VAL A 67 -1.20 9.29 -10.73
N LYS A 68 0.07 9.72 -10.69
CA LYS A 68 0.59 10.80 -11.55
C LYS A 68 0.40 10.49 -13.04
N ARG A 69 0.63 9.23 -13.47
CA ARG A 69 0.40 8.80 -14.85
C ARG A 69 -1.07 8.81 -15.27
N LYS A 70 -2.00 8.55 -14.35
CA LYS A 70 -3.44 8.67 -14.61
C LYS A 70 -3.92 10.13 -14.67
N ALA A 71 -3.25 11.04 -13.97
CA ALA A 71 -3.58 12.47 -13.98
C ALA A 71 -3.12 13.21 -15.26
N CYS A 72 -2.25 12.59 -16.07
CA CYS A 72 -1.78 13.14 -17.35
C CYS A 72 -2.49 12.56 -18.60
N GLN A 73 -3.58 11.78 -18.42
CA GLN A 73 -4.40 11.26 -19.53
C GLN A 73 -5.72 12.00 -19.66
#